data_AF-A0A429DUY4-F1
#
_entry.id   AF-A0A429DUY4-F1
#
_cell.length_a   1.000
_cell.length_b   1.000
_cell.length_c   1.000
_cell.angle_alpha   90.00
_cell.angle_beta   90.00
_cell.angle_gamma   90.00
#
_symmetry.space_group_name_H-M   'P 1'
#
loop_
_entity.id
_entity.type
_entity.pdbx_description
1 polymer ?
#
loop_
_entity_poly.entity_id
_entity_poly.type
_entity_poly.pdbx_seq_one_letter_code
_entity_poly.pdbx_strand_id
1 'polypeptide(L)'
;MDRNHDGKVDIFFAPTRQELANLKAAGTDFETEWAKCRKAIEDITPLLGFGKLGEAFQDCADNTPDLIKSANGVDDNFVNLADNAEKGVKVYESAQTEATDQLGS
;
A
#
# COMPACT_ATOMS: atom_id res chain seq x y z
N MET A 1 9.64 19.08 4.53
CA MET A 1 10.00 20.18 5.45
C MET A 1 11.50 20.33 5.39
N ASP A 2 11.96 21.52 5.04
CA ASP A 2 13.35 21.96 5.17
C ASP A 2 13.62 22.28 6.65
N ARG A 3 14.31 21.39 7.36
CA ARG A 3 14.57 21.49 8.81
C ARG A 3 15.84 22.29 9.09
N ASN A 4 16.76 22.36 8.14
CA ASN A 4 18.03 23.06 8.29
C ASN A 4 18.00 24.51 7.74
N HIS A 5 16.89 24.91 7.10
CA HIS A 5 16.65 26.22 6.45
C HIS A 5 17.58 26.51 5.26
N ASP A 6 18.07 25.49 4.55
CA ASP A 6 18.94 25.63 3.38
C ASP A 6 18.17 25.76 2.05
N GLY A 7 16.83 25.75 2.09
CA GLY A 7 15.95 25.79 0.93
C GLY A 7 15.76 24.45 0.24
N LYS A 8 16.29 23.35 0.78
CA LYS A 8 16.19 21.99 0.24
C LYS A 8 15.32 21.12 1.15
N VAL A 9 14.74 20.09 0.56
CA VAL A 9 14.03 19.08 1.35
C VAL A 9 15.05 18.17 2.02
N ASP A 10 15.14 18.19 3.34
CA ASP A 10 15.94 17.25 4.14
C ASP A 10 15.36 15.83 4.04
N ILE A 11 15.78 15.08 3.02
CA ILE A 11 15.50 13.64 2.88
C ILE A 11 16.70 12.84 3.39
N PHE A 12 16.44 11.95 4.35
CA PHE A 12 17.39 10.92 4.76
C PHE A 12 17.17 9.68 3.87
N PHE A 13 17.92 9.56 2.79
CA PHE A 13 17.70 8.53 1.75
C PHE A 13 17.59 7.10 2.30
N ALA A 14 18.50 6.69 3.19
CA ALA A 14 18.50 5.33 3.74
C ALA A 14 17.27 5.06 4.64
N PRO A 15 16.95 5.88 5.66
CA PRO A 15 15.69 5.78 6.40
C PRO A 15 14.45 5.81 5.51
N THR A 16 14.39 6.71 4.52
CA THR A 16 13.24 6.80 3.61
C THR A 16 13.07 5.51 2.81
N ARG A 17 14.15 4.94 2.24
CA ARG A 17 14.08 3.65 1.53
C ARG A 17 13.58 2.52 2.43
N GLN A 18 14.02 2.47 3.69
CA GLN A 18 13.56 1.46 4.64
C GLN A 18 12.05 1.58 4.92
N GLU A 19 11.55 2.79 5.12
CA GLU A 19 10.11 3.01 5.32
C GLU A 19 9.28 2.62 4.09
N LEU A 20 9.79 2.87 2.87
CA LEU A 20 9.13 2.44 1.64
C LEU A 20 9.13 0.92 1.48
N ALA A 21 10.20 0.23 1.89
CA ALA A 21 10.25 -1.22 1.92
C ALA A 21 9.24 -1.79 2.94
N ASN A 22 9.14 -1.19 4.12
CA ASN A 22 8.15 -1.55 5.13
C ASN A 22 6.72 -1.36 4.62
N LEU A 23 6.48 -0.29 3.85
CA LEU A 23 5.18 -0.02 3.23
C LEU A 23 4.81 -1.10 2.21
N LYS A 24 5.74 -1.53 1.35
CA LYS A 24 5.52 -2.65 0.42
C LYS A 24 5.23 -3.96 1.16
N ALA A 25 5.96 -4.24 2.24
CA ALA A 25 5.73 -5.42 3.07
C ALA A 25 4.33 -5.40 3.71
N ALA A 26 3.91 -4.27 4.27
CA ALA A 26 2.57 -4.13 4.85
C ALA A 26 1.44 -4.38 3.83
N GLY A 27 1.60 -3.93 2.57
CA GLY A 27 0.65 -4.24 1.51
C GLY A 27 0.59 -5.74 1.19
N THR A 28 1.75 -6.42 1.18
CA THR A 28 1.84 -7.87 0.95
C THR A 28 1.21 -8.68 2.08
N ASP A 29 1.45 -8.28 3.33
CA ASP A 29 0.87 -8.90 4.51
C ASP A 29 -0.66 -8.73 4.52
N PHE A 30 -1.15 -7.54 4.14
CA PHE A 30 -2.58 -7.29 3.99
C PHE A 30 -3.22 -8.23 2.97
N GLU A 31 -2.69 -8.33 1.74
CA GLU A 31 -3.26 -9.22 0.71
C GLU A 31 -3.22 -10.69 1.16
N THR A 32 -2.17 -11.09 1.88
CA THR A 32 -2.05 -12.46 2.40
C THR A 32 -3.17 -12.81 3.38
N GLU A 33 -3.48 -11.91 4.33
CA GLU A 33 -4.58 -12.14 5.28
C GLU A 33 -5.95 -11.95 4.62
N TRP A 34 -6.09 -10.96 3.75
CA TRP A 34 -7.32 -10.72 3.01
C TRP A 34 -7.70 -11.90 2.11
N ALA A 35 -6.73 -12.50 1.41
CA ALA A 35 -6.96 -13.68 0.58
C ALA A 35 -7.52 -14.88 1.37
N LYS A 36 -7.08 -15.07 2.63
CA LYS A 36 -7.63 -16.11 3.52
C LYS A 36 -9.09 -15.82 3.87
N CYS A 37 -9.38 -14.57 4.24
CA CYS A 37 -10.75 -14.14 4.56
C CYS A 37 -11.68 -14.27 3.35
N ARG A 38 -11.25 -13.77 2.19
CA ARG A 38 -11.98 -13.89 0.92
C ARG A 38 -12.28 -15.35 0.58
N LYS A 39 -11.27 -16.22 0.65
CA LYS A 39 -11.47 -17.65 0.41
C LYS A 39 -12.47 -18.27 1.37
N ALA A 40 -12.42 -17.94 2.66
CA ALA A 40 -13.39 -18.45 3.64
C ALA A 40 -14.83 -18.01 3.31
N ILE A 41 -15.02 -16.76 2.86
CA ILE A 41 -16.32 -16.26 2.40
C ILE A 41 -16.79 -17.04 1.17
N GLU A 42 -15.93 -17.20 0.16
CA GLU A 42 -16.24 -17.94 -1.07
C GLU A 42 -16.57 -19.42 -0.80
N ASP A 43 -15.86 -20.06 0.13
CA ASP A 43 -16.08 -21.47 0.49
C ASP A 43 -17.37 -21.66 1.32
N ILE A 44 -17.71 -20.71 2.21
CA ILE A 44 -18.89 -20.80 3.09
C ILE A 44 -20.18 -20.42 2.37
N THR A 45 -20.17 -19.39 1.52
CA THR A 45 -21.36 -18.85 0.83
C THR A 45 -22.23 -19.95 0.17
N PRO A 46 -21.70 -20.89 -0.65
CA PRO A 46 -22.51 -21.93 -1.27
C PRO A 46 -23.06 -22.98 -0.29
N LEU A 47 -22.51 -23.07 0.92
CA LEU A 47 -22.90 -24.05 1.94
C LEU A 47 -24.04 -23.58 2.84
N LEU A 48 -24.33 -22.27 2.86
CA LEU A 48 -25.30 -21.69 3.80
C LEU A 48 -26.76 -22.03 3.47
N GLY A 49 -27.05 -22.53 2.26
CA GLY A 49 -28.39 -22.89 1.81
C GLY A 49 -29.37 -21.70 1.86
N PHE A 50 -30.67 -21.99 1.79
CA PHE A 50 -31.74 -20.97 1.77
C PHE A 50 -32.42 -20.77 3.14
N GLY A 51 -31.73 -21.12 4.24
CA GLY A 51 -32.23 -20.84 5.59
C GLY A 51 -31.96 -19.40 6.02
N LYS A 52 -32.56 -18.95 7.12
CA LYS A 52 -32.39 -17.58 7.65
C LYS A 52 -30.94 -17.10 7.80
N LEU A 53 -30.02 -18.04 8.08
CA LEU A 53 -28.59 -17.73 8.16
C LEU A 53 -27.97 -17.44 6.79
N GLY A 54 -28.36 -18.22 5.77
CA GLY A 54 -27.95 -17.98 4.38
C GLY A 54 -28.54 -16.70 3.82
N GLU A 55 -29.83 -16.41 4.11
CA GLU A 55 -30.46 -15.14 3.74
C GLU A 55 -29.71 -13.94 4.35
N ALA A 56 -29.36 -13.98 5.63
CA ALA A 56 -28.62 -12.91 6.29
C ALA A 56 -27.19 -12.73 5.74
N PHE A 57 -26.53 -13.82 5.37
CA PHE A 57 -25.20 -13.76 4.78
C PHE A 57 -25.24 -13.25 3.34
N GLN A 58 -26.24 -13.66 2.56
CA GLN A 58 -26.48 -13.17 1.21
C GLN A 58 -26.80 -11.68 1.25
N ASP A 59 -27.65 -11.22 2.18
CA ASP A 59 -27.94 -9.79 2.39
C ASP A 59 -26.69 -9.00 2.75
N CYS A 60 -25.80 -9.55 3.58
CA CYS A 60 -24.51 -8.93 3.88
C CYS A 60 -23.62 -8.85 2.63
N ALA A 61 -23.52 -9.93 1.85
CA ALA A 61 -22.73 -9.98 0.62
C ALA A 61 -23.24 -8.99 -0.45
N ASP A 62 -24.56 -8.93 -0.64
CA ASP A 62 -25.23 -8.08 -1.63
C ASP A 62 -25.18 -6.59 -1.25
N ASN A 63 -25.14 -6.27 0.06
CA ASN A 63 -25.09 -4.89 0.56
C ASN A 63 -23.68 -4.40 0.93
N THR A 64 -22.65 -5.24 0.86
CA THR A 64 -21.25 -4.82 1.08
C THR A 64 -20.31 -5.00 -0.13
N PRO A 65 -20.77 -4.86 -1.40
CA PRO A 65 -19.94 -5.13 -2.56
C PRO A 65 -18.73 -4.18 -2.64
N ASP A 66 -18.90 -2.94 -2.18
CA ASP A 66 -17.82 -1.94 -2.15
C ASP A 66 -16.76 -2.26 -1.09
N LEU A 67 -17.07 -3.07 -0.07
CA LEU A 67 -16.12 -3.47 0.96
C LEU A 67 -15.08 -4.45 0.39
N ILE A 68 -15.55 -5.46 -0.35
CA ILE A 68 -14.68 -6.42 -1.06
C ILE A 68 -13.84 -5.70 -2.12
N LYS A 69 -14.47 -4.81 -2.90
CA LYS A 69 -13.78 -4.01 -3.91
C LYS A 69 -12.71 -3.10 -3.30
N SER A 70 -13.00 -2.46 -2.17
CA SER A 70 -12.04 -1.60 -1.48
C SER A 70 -10.87 -2.40 -0.92
N ALA A 71 -11.13 -3.57 -0.32
CA ALA A 71 -10.09 -4.44 0.22
C ALA A 71 -9.14 -4.96 -0.88
N ASN A 72 -9.67 -5.36 -2.04
CA ASN A 72 -8.86 -5.80 -3.19
C ASN A 72 -7.94 -4.71 -3.78
N GLY A 73 -8.09 -3.44 -3.40
CA GLY A 73 -7.23 -2.35 -3.90
C GLY A 73 -6.25 -1.81 -2.86
N VAL A 74 -6.25 -2.33 -1.63
CA VAL A 74 -5.40 -1.81 -0.56
C VAL A 74 -3.93 -2.13 -0.82
N ASP A 75 -3.61 -3.35 -1.21
CA ASP A 75 -2.24 -3.76 -1.54
C ASP A 75 -1.67 -2.94 -2.71
N ASP A 76 -2.45 -2.78 -3.78
CA ASP A 76 -2.10 -1.93 -4.93
C ASP A 76 -1.81 -0.49 -4.50
N ASN A 77 -2.59 0.08 -3.57
CA ASN A 77 -2.37 1.43 -3.07
C ASN A 77 -1.04 1.55 -2.30
N PHE A 78 -0.70 0.55 -1.47
CA PHE A 78 0.56 0.54 -0.73
C PHE A 78 1.77 0.40 -1.67
N VAL A 79 1.69 -0.49 -2.66
CA VAL A 79 2.74 -0.68 -3.67
C VAL A 79 2.91 0.57 -4.52
N ASN A 80 1.82 1.14 -5.05
CA ASN A 80 1.86 2.34 -5.87
C ASN A 80 2.42 3.55 -5.11
N LEU A 81 2.02 3.73 -3.85
CA LEU A 81 2.56 4.79 -3.00
C LEU A 81 4.07 4.61 -2.79
N ALA A 82 4.50 3.38 -2.48
CA ALA A 82 5.91 3.08 -2.27
C ALA A 82 6.76 3.31 -3.54
N ASP A 83 6.28 2.86 -4.70
CA ASP A 83 6.98 3.01 -5.98
C ASP A 83 7.07 4.47 -6.42
N ASN A 84 6.00 5.25 -6.24
CA ASN A 84 6.00 6.67 -6.56
C ASN A 84 6.95 7.45 -5.64
N ALA A 85 6.97 7.13 -4.35
CA ALA A 85 7.92 7.72 -3.42
C ALA A 85 9.37 7.30 -3.73
N GLU A 86 9.61 6.05 -4.13
CA GLU A 86 10.95 5.57 -4.51
C GLU A 86 11.50 6.29 -5.75
N LYS A 87 10.64 6.57 -6.75
CA LYS A 87 10.99 7.43 -7.89
C LYS A 87 11.36 8.84 -7.43
N GLY A 88 10.60 9.42 -6.51
CA GLY A 88 10.91 10.73 -5.93
C GLY A 88 12.26 10.75 -5.22
N VAL A 89 12.56 9.74 -4.40
CA VAL A 89 13.85 9.57 -3.71
C VAL A 89 15.00 9.51 -4.71
N LYS A 90 14.87 8.77 -5.82
CA LYS A 90 15.90 8.69 -6.87
C LYS A 90 16.16 10.04 -7.53
N VAL A 91 15.11 10.82 -7.82
CA VAL A 91 15.26 12.17 -8.39
C VAL A 91 16.03 13.10 -7.44
N TYR A 92 15.71 13.08 -6.15
CA TYR A 92 16.41 13.89 -5.15
C TYR A 92 17.88 13.48 -4.98
N GLU A 93 18.17 12.18 -5.02
CA GLU A 93 19.54 11.66 -4.91
C GLU A 93 20.37 12.09 -6.12
N SER A 94 19.85 11.95 -7.34
CA SER A 94 20.52 12.41 -8.56
C SER A 94 20.80 13.91 -8.53
N ALA A 95 19.82 14.74 -8.11
CA ALA A 95 20.03 16.18 -7.97
C ALA A 95 21.10 16.53 -6.92
N GLN A 96 21.20 15.77 -5.83
CA GLN A 96 22.26 15.96 -4.84
C GLN A 96 23.64 15.58 -5.38
N THR A 97 23.75 14.48 -6.12
CA THR A 97 24.99 14.07 -6.78
C THR A 97 25.47 15.14 -7.76
N GLU A 98 24.59 15.59 -8.67
CA GLU A 98 24.91 16.64 -9.65
C GLU A 98 25.38 17.95 -8.99
N ALA A 99 24.69 18.36 -7.92
CA ALA A 99 25.07 19.57 -7.17
C ALA A 99 26.43 19.40 -6.45
N THR A 100 26.77 18.19 -6.00
CA THR A 100 28.06 17.89 -5.37
C THR A 100 29.19 17.91 -6.39
N ASP A 101 28.98 17.33 -7.57
CA ASP A 101 29.98 17.30 -8.66
C ASP A 101 30.30 18.71 -9.19
N GLN A 102 29.28 19.59 -9.28
CA GLN A 102 29.47 20.99 -9.70
C GLN A 102 30.20 21.87 -8.67
N LEU A 103 30.21 21.49 -7.39
CA LEU A 103 30.93 22.23 -6.33
C LEU A 103 32.36 21.71 -6.11
N GLY A 104 32.67 20.50 -6.60
CA GLY A 104 33.98 19.87 -6.48
C GLY A 104 34.88 19.99 -7.72
N SER A 105 34.42 20.66 -8.79
CA SER A 105 35.16 20.94 -10.03
C SER A 105 35.55 22.41 -10.14
#